data_AF-A0A9X2C8I0-F1
#
_entry.id   AF-A0A9X2C8I0-F1
#
_cell.length_a   1.000
_cell.length_b   1.000
_cell.length_c   1.000
_cell.angle_alpha   90.00
_cell.angle_beta   90.00
_cell.angle_gamma   90.00
#
_symmetry.space_group_name_H-M   'P 1'
#
loop_
_entity.id
_entity.type
_entity.pdbx_description
1 polymer ?
#
loop_
_entity_poly.entity_id
_entity_poly.type
_entity_poly.pdbx_seq_one_letter_code
_entity_poly.pdbx_strand_id
1 'polypeptide(L)'
;MTFTDEITAAFPAANPLPPLLRQALVLLEEQGCVRTRRDGGRYMTLHPEPEYSDIATTSFHVPEPADTAVWTASKDPEVNRRLVIFLRTGGDGSWAGLWLDDQGQQRMVHLGSGSGSVMLCVLTRNMEDLLRLLAIGYDELCWPEQFQQTPDEVREEEYGDGDYPPPPRLFRAHVEQTLGLSIPARAADIVSTTVSMDDRESDDPFWNWLKQVRGE
;
A
#
# COMPACT_ATOMS: atom_id res chain seq x y z
N MET A 1 9.43 22.04 3.38
CA MET A 1 9.04 21.01 2.41
C MET A 1 7.87 20.26 3.01
N THR A 2 6.78 20.06 2.28
CA THR A 2 5.65 19.25 2.77
C THR A 2 6.05 17.77 2.74
N PHE A 3 5.46 16.93 3.57
CA PHE A 3 5.66 15.46 3.53
C PHE A 3 5.30 14.88 2.16
N THR A 4 4.24 15.40 1.53
CA THR A 4 3.84 15.01 0.17
C THR A 4 4.91 15.38 -0.86
N ASP A 5 5.57 16.53 -0.72
CA ASP A 5 6.70 16.89 -1.59
C ASP A 5 7.90 15.94 -1.38
N GLU A 6 8.15 15.47 -0.15
CA GLU A 6 9.24 14.50 0.11
C GLU A 6 8.95 13.15 -0.53
N ILE A 7 7.74 12.62 -0.36
CA ILE A 7 7.31 11.41 -1.06
C ILE A 7 7.45 11.61 -2.57
N THR A 8 6.92 12.71 -3.12
CA THR A 8 6.98 12.98 -4.56
C THR A 8 8.42 13.01 -5.08
N ALA A 9 9.33 13.66 -4.36
CA ALA A 9 10.73 13.77 -4.75
C ALA A 9 11.51 12.44 -4.65
N ALA A 10 11.05 11.51 -3.81
CA ALA A 10 11.66 10.18 -3.66
C ALA A 10 11.30 9.23 -4.80
N PHE A 11 10.19 9.47 -5.52
CA PHE A 11 9.85 8.66 -6.70
C PHE A 11 10.82 8.97 -7.87
N PRO A 12 11.34 7.96 -8.56
CA PRO A 12 12.24 8.16 -9.69
C PRO A 12 11.48 8.77 -10.86
N ALA A 13 12.16 9.61 -11.65
CA ALA A 13 11.55 10.25 -12.83
C ALA A 13 10.98 9.25 -13.85
N ALA A 14 11.52 8.03 -13.90
CA ALA A 14 11.05 6.95 -14.76
C ALA A 14 9.76 6.28 -14.25
N ASN A 15 9.48 6.36 -12.95
CA ASN A 15 8.28 5.79 -12.31
C ASN A 15 7.73 6.81 -11.30
N PRO A 16 7.17 7.94 -11.78
CA PRO A 16 6.79 9.06 -10.94
C PRO A 16 5.56 8.76 -10.08
N LEU A 17 5.41 9.50 -8.97
CA LEU A 17 4.21 9.42 -8.13
C LEU A 17 2.95 9.76 -8.96
N PRO A 18 1.94 8.87 -9.01
CA PRO A 18 0.73 9.12 -9.78
C PRO A 18 0.00 10.39 -9.31
N PRO A 19 -0.50 11.25 -10.22
CA PRO A 19 -1.16 12.50 -9.84
C PRO A 19 -2.34 12.32 -8.89
N LEU A 20 -3.13 11.27 -9.09
CA LEU A 20 -4.28 10.96 -8.25
C LEU A 20 -3.87 10.57 -6.83
N LEU A 21 -2.80 9.79 -6.67
CA LEU A 21 -2.24 9.48 -5.36
C LEU A 21 -1.66 10.73 -4.69
N ARG A 22 -0.94 11.57 -5.44
CA ARG A 22 -0.43 12.85 -4.93
C ARG A 22 -1.55 13.74 -4.40
N GLN A 23 -2.67 13.84 -5.13
CA GLN A 23 -3.83 14.60 -4.68
C GLN A 23 -4.38 14.10 -3.34
N ALA A 24 -4.49 12.78 -3.17
CA ALA A 24 -4.94 12.17 -1.93
C ALA A 24 -3.97 12.42 -0.76
N LEU A 25 -2.66 12.35 -1.01
CA LEU A 25 -1.63 12.67 -0.01
C LEU A 25 -1.69 14.14 0.41
N VAL A 26 -1.86 15.08 -0.53
CA VAL A 26 -2.05 16.52 -0.20
C VAL A 26 -3.24 16.70 0.73
N LEU A 27 -4.39 16.10 0.42
CA LEU A 27 -5.57 16.17 1.29
C LEU A 27 -5.26 15.66 2.70
N LEU A 28 -4.69 14.46 2.81
CA LEU A 28 -4.37 13.86 4.11
C LEU A 28 -3.40 14.74 4.91
N GLU A 29 -2.39 15.30 4.26
CA GLU A 29 -1.44 16.21 4.89
C GLU A 29 -2.11 17.51 5.36
N GLU A 30 -2.95 18.14 4.53
CA GLU A 30 -3.70 19.35 4.88
C GLU A 30 -4.65 19.14 6.07
N GLN A 31 -5.16 17.92 6.22
CA GLN A 31 -6.03 17.53 7.34
C GLN A 31 -5.25 17.00 8.55
N GLY A 32 -3.91 17.06 8.51
CA GLY A 32 -3.06 16.75 9.65
C GLY A 32 -2.86 15.25 9.88
N CYS A 33 -2.85 14.42 8.84
CA CYS A 33 -2.60 12.97 8.96
C CYS A 33 -1.10 12.60 9.01
N VAL A 34 -0.20 13.59 8.95
CA VAL A 34 1.26 13.36 9.08
C VAL A 34 1.63 13.22 10.56
N ARG A 35 2.49 12.26 10.86
CA ARG A 35 3.02 11.95 12.19
C ARG A 35 4.54 11.96 12.17
N THR A 36 5.13 12.22 13.32
CA THR A 36 6.58 12.20 13.52
C THR A 36 6.91 11.26 14.66
N ARG A 37 7.75 10.27 14.39
CA ARG A 37 8.28 9.32 15.37
C ARG A 37 9.32 10.01 16.26
N ARG A 38 9.70 9.35 17.36
CA ARG A 38 10.71 9.87 18.30
C ARG A 38 12.10 10.04 17.68
N ASP A 39 12.43 9.23 16.67
CA ASP A 39 13.68 9.31 15.90
C ASP A 39 13.65 10.40 14.81
N GLY A 40 12.54 11.14 14.67
CA GLY A 40 12.34 12.16 13.66
C GLY A 40 11.79 11.63 12.33
N GLY A 41 11.66 10.30 12.17
CA GLY A 41 11.05 9.70 10.99
C GLY A 41 9.58 10.10 10.85
N ARG A 42 9.15 10.47 9.64
CA ARG A 42 7.77 10.89 9.38
C ARG A 42 7.02 9.83 8.59
N TYR A 43 5.73 9.73 8.86
CA TYR A 43 4.80 8.85 8.15
C TYR A 43 3.43 9.53 8.08
N MET A 44 2.58 9.07 7.17
CA MET A 44 1.22 9.58 7.03
C MET A 44 0.23 8.43 7.17
N THR A 45 -0.81 8.62 7.99
CA THR A 45 -1.91 7.66 8.14
C THR A 45 -3.13 8.09 7.34
N LEU A 46 -4.19 7.30 7.38
CA LEU A 46 -5.49 7.65 6.80
C LEU A 46 -6.42 8.37 7.80
N HIS A 47 -5.93 8.62 9.02
CA HIS A 47 -6.72 9.14 10.13
C HIS A 47 -6.16 10.46 10.65
N PRO A 48 -6.91 11.58 10.56
CA PRO A 48 -6.49 12.82 11.20
C PRO A 48 -6.53 12.71 12.73
N GLU A 49 -7.44 11.92 13.30
CA GLU A 49 -7.59 11.72 14.73
C GLU A 49 -6.40 10.93 15.32
N PRO A 50 -5.69 11.47 16.34
CA PRO A 50 -4.56 10.79 16.95
C PRO A 50 -4.90 9.40 17.52
N GLU A 51 -6.06 9.24 18.16
CA GLU A 51 -6.46 7.96 18.77
C GLU A 51 -6.61 6.81 17.76
N TYR A 52 -6.93 7.11 16.50
CA TYR A 52 -7.00 6.10 15.43
C TYR A 52 -5.67 6.02 14.68
N SER A 53 -5.01 7.15 14.49
CA SER A 53 -3.71 7.21 13.80
C SER A 53 -2.60 6.50 14.56
N ASP A 54 -2.64 6.49 15.89
CA ASP A 54 -1.58 5.90 16.71
C ASP A 54 -1.67 4.37 16.76
N ILE A 55 -2.85 3.81 16.44
CA ILE A 55 -3.09 2.36 16.36
C ILE A 55 -3.13 1.84 14.92
N ALA A 56 -3.27 2.73 13.92
CA ALA A 56 -3.33 2.33 12.52
C ALA A 56 -1.99 1.78 12.02
N THR A 57 -2.04 0.58 11.46
CA THR A 57 -0.86 -0.09 10.91
C THR A 57 -0.55 0.41 9.50
N THR A 58 -1.58 0.54 8.66
CA THR A 58 -1.45 1.02 7.29
C THR A 58 -1.03 2.49 7.25
N SER A 59 0.12 2.76 6.62
CA SER A 59 0.70 4.12 6.59
C SER A 59 1.62 4.34 5.40
N PHE A 60 1.66 5.57 4.90
CA PHE A 60 2.59 6.00 3.86
C PHE A 60 3.91 6.48 4.45
N HIS A 61 5.01 6.13 3.79
CA HIS A 61 6.38 6.47 4.15
C HIS A 61 7.10 7.06 2.94
N VAL A 62 8.15 7.85 3.18
CA VAL A 62 9.03 8.33 2.11
C VAL A 62 9.79 7.13 1.56
N PRO A 63 9.70 6.82 0.25
CA PRO A 63 10.42 5.69 -0.32
C PRO A 63 11.93 5.83 -0.15
N GLU A 64 12.58 4.75 0.27
CA GLU A 64 14.04 4.65 0.29
C GLU A 64 14.53 3.68 -0.80
N PRO A 65 15.41 4.12 -1.72
CA PRO A 65 15.91 3.24 -2.78
C PRO A 65 16.65 1.99 -2.25
N ALA A 66 17.26 2.10 -1.07
CA ALA A 66 17.94 0.97 -0.43
C ALA A 66 16.95 -0.13 -0.04
N ASP A 67 15.80 0.23 0.53
CA ASP A 67 14.77 -0.74 0.91
C ASP A 67 14.19 -1.45 -0.31
N THR A 68 13.93 -0.71 -1.39
CA THR A 68 13.49 -1.29 -2.67
C THR A 68 14.51 -2.29 -3.22
N ALA A 69 15.80 -1.96 -3.16
CA ALA A 69 16.87 -2.83 -3.68
C ALA A 69 17.01 -4.15 -2.91
N VAL A 70 16.58 -4.21 -1.65
CA VAL A 70 16.50 -5.46 -0.88
C VAL A 70 15.48 -6.41 -1.50
N TRP A 71 14.33 -5.90 -1.96
CA TRP A 71 13.27 -6.73 -2.55
C TRP A 71 13.64 -7.28 -3.92
N THR A 72 14.21 -6.45 -4.79
CA THR A 72 14.62 -6.86 -6.14
C THR A 72 15.89 -7.73 -6.14
N ALA A 73 16.68 -7.67 -5.06
CA ALA A 73 18.02 -8.26 -4.96
C ALA A 73 18.95 -7.91 -6.14
N SER A 74 18.68 -6.80 -6.83
CA SER A 74 19.39 -6.40 -8.04
C SER A 74 20.31 -5.20 -7.80
N LYS A 75 21.50 -5.26 -8.40
CA LYS A 75 22.44 -4.12 -8.45
C LYS A 75 22.16 -3.18 -9.62
N ASP A 76 21.25 -3.55 -10.52
CA ASP A 76 20.91 -2.74 -11.69
C ASP A 76 19.99 -1.57 -11.27
N PRO A 77 20.44 -0.31 -11.41
CA PRO A 77 19.61 0.85 -11.10
C PRO A 77 18.33 0.92 -11.93
N GLU A 78 18.32 0.40 -13.16
CA GLU A 78 17.12 0.41 -14.01
C GLU A 78 16.05 -0.52 -13.47
N VAL A 79 16.43 -1.68 -12.94
CA VAL A 79 15.51 -2.60 -12.24
C VAL A 79 14.95 -1.92 -10.99
N ASN A 80 15.83 -1.31 -10.18
CA ASN A 80 15.42 -0.70 -8.91
C ASN A 80 14.54 0.54 -9.08
N ARG A 81 14.64 1.25 -10.22
CA ARG A 81 13.75 2.39 -10.53
C ARG A 81 12.33 1.97 -10.91
N ARG A 82 12.12 0.70 -11.27
CA ARG A 82 10.81 0.18 -11.66
C ARG A 82 9.92 -0.17 -10.47
N LEU A 83 10.47 -0.32 -9.28
CA LEU A 83 9.71 -0.59 -8.06
C LEU A 83 9.91 0.56 -7.08
N VAL A 84 8.85 1.01 -6.42
CA VAL A 84 8.92 2.01 -5.35
C VAL A 84 8.01 1.54 -4.23
N ILE A 85 8.57 1.13 -3.10
CA ILE A 85 7.77 0.74 -1.92
C ILE A 85 7.57 1.96 -1.02
N PHE A 86 6.34 2.16 -0.56
CA PHE A 86 6.01 3.39 0.19
C PHE A 86 4.77 3.27 1.09
N LEU A 87 4.01 2.18 0.97
CA LEU A 87 2.82 1.95 1.79
C LEU A 87 3.07 0.74 2.67
N ARG A 88 3.17 0.93 3.98
CA ARG A 88 3.20 -0.18 4.92
C ARG A 88 1.80 -0.80 4.95
N THR A 89 1.71 -2.12 4.82
CA THR A 89 0.44 -2.86 4.79
C THR A 89 0.25 -3.79 5.99
N GLY A 90 1.28 -3.99 6.81
CA GLY A 90 1.20 -4.83 8.00
C GLY A 90 2.30 -4.56 9.03
N GLY A 91 2.04 -4.99 10.26
CA GLY A 91 2.96 -4.98 11.39
C GLY A 91 4.17 -5.89 11.16
N ASP A 92 3.98 -6.92 10.33
CA ASP A 92 4.93 -7.98 9.99
C ASP A 92 6.08 -7.55 9.06
N GLY A 93 6.04 -6.32 8.56
CA GLY A 93 7.02 -5.79 7.61
C GLY A 93 6.60 -5.95 6.15
N SER A 94 5.32 -6.24 5.90
CA SER A 94 4.75 -6.21 4.56
C SER A 94 4.57 -4.78 4.04
N TRP A 95 4.77 -4.64 2.74
CA TRP A 95 4.68 -3.37 2.04
C TRP A 95 3.88 -3.51 0.75
N ALA A 96 3.30 -2.40 0.32
CA ALA A 96 2.82 -2.17 -1.01
C ALA A 96 3.63 -1.05 -1.68
N GLY A 97 3.67 -1.13 -3.01
CA GLY A 97 4.48 -0.23 -3.82
C GLY A 97 3.95 -0.07 -5.23
N LEU A 98 4.57 0.84 -5.96
CA LEU A 98 4.28 1.10 -7.36
C LEU A 98 5.31 0.40 -8.24
N TRP A 99 4.84 -0.48 -9.11
CA TRP A 99 5.66 -1.16 -10.09
C TRP A 99 5.37 -0.65 -11.50
N LEU A 100 6.41 -0.32 -12.25
CA LEU A 100 6.35 -0.02 -13.67
C LEU A 100 6.58 -1.31 -14.47
N ASP A 101 5.53 -1.80 -15.11
CA ASP A 101 5.58 -3.06 -15.87
C ASP A 101 6.33 -2.91 -17.21
N ASP A 102 6.54 -4.03 -17.92
CA ASP A 102 7.27 -4.05 -19.19
C ASP A 102 6.54 -3.32 -20.33
N GLN A 103 5.26 -3.00 -20.14
CA GLN A 103 4.45 -2.20 -21.07
C GLN A 103 4.45 -0.71 -20.70
N GLY A 104 5.19 -0.31 -19.66
CA GLY A 104 5.22 1.06 -19.16
C GLY A 104 3.98 1.47 -18.37
N GLN A 105 3.17 0.50 -17.90
CA GLN A 105 2.01 0.77 -17.05
C GLN A 105 2.40 0.67 -15.57
N GLN A 106 1.90 1.61 -14.78
CA GLN A 106 2.08 1.59 -13.33
C GLN A 106 1.00 0.73 -12.69
N ARG A 107 1.41 -0.20 -11.81
CA ARG A 107 0.52 -1.11 -11.06
C ARG A 107 0.85 -1.04 -9.59
N MET A 108 -0.16 -1.18 -8.73
CA MET A 108 0.09 -1.38 -7.31
C MET A 108 0.34 -2.84 -7.04
N VAL A 109 1.38 -3.11 -6.27
CA VAL A 109 1.84 -4.46 -5.96
C VAL A 109 2.00 -4.62 -4.46
N HIS A 110 1.84 -5.85 -3.97
CA HIS A 110 2.11 -6.23 -2.60
C HIS A 110 3.39 -7.06 -2.50
N LEU A 111 4.14 -6.85 -1.42
CA LEU A 111 5.35 -7.55 -1.04
C LEU A 111 5.19 -8.01 0.40
N GLY A 112 4.84 -9.28 0.58
CA GLY A 112 4.74 -9.91 1.88
C GLY A 112 6.12 -10.06 2.52
N SER A 113 6.19 -9.94 3.85
CA SER A 113 7.43 -10.08 4.62
C SER A 113 8.13 -11.44 4.49
N GLY A 114 7.38 -12.48 4.14
CA GLY A 114 7.84 -13.87 4.06
C GLY A 114 7.90 -14.61 5.40
N SER A 115 7.79 -13.91 6.54
CA SER A 115 7.71 -14.50 7.88
C SER A 115 6.32 -14.36 8.51
N GLY A 116 5.55 -13.35 8.12
CA GLY A 116 4.14 -13.16 8.45
C GLY A 116 3.28 -13.41 7.21
N SER A 117 3.19 -12.41 6.33
CA SER A 117 2.50 -12.53 5.05
C SER A 117 3.42 -13.09 3.96
N VAL A 118 2.91 -14.07 3.22
CA VAL A 118 3.54 -14.62 2.01
C VAL A 118 2.92 -14.05 0.73
N MET A 119 2.04 -13.06 0.81
CA MET A 119 1.34 -12.52 -0.37
C MET A 119 2.30 -11.72 -1.27
N LEU A 120 2.41 -12.10 -2.55
CA LEU A 120 3.23 -11.44 -3.56
C LEU A 120 2.47 -11.36 -4.89
N CYS A 121 1.85 -10.22 -5.18
CA CYS A 121 1.01 -10.06 -6.37
C CYS A 121 0.81 -8.60 -6.77
N VAL A 122 0.19 -8.39 -7.93
CA VAL A 122 -0.48 -7.13 -8.26
C VAL A 122 -1.73 -6.99 -7.39
N LEU A 123 -1.81 -5.94 -6.58
CA LEU A 123 -2.99 -5.59 -5.80
C LEU A 123 -4.04 -4.93 -6.70
N THR A 124 -3.65 -3.86 -7.39
CA THR A 124 -4.57 -3.09 -8.24
C THR A 124 -3.87 -2.66 -9.52
N ARG A 125 -4.66 -2.54 -10.60
CA ARG A 125 -4.15 -2.18 -11.93
C ARG A 125 -4.22 -0.68 -12.21
N ASN A 126 -4.87 0.08 -11.36
CA ASN A 126 -5.04 1.52 -11.46
C ASN A 126 -5.07 2.14 -10.05
N MET A 127 -4.95 3.48 -9.98
CA MET A 127 -4.90 4.18 -8.71
C MET A 127 -6.27 4.34 -8.07
N GLU A 128 -7.32 4.47 -8.86
CA GLU A 128 -8.69 4.54 -8.39
C GLU A 128 -9.02 3.35 -7.50
N ASP A 129 -8.66 2.14 -7.92
CA ASP A 129 -8.85 0.90 -7.18
C ASP A 129 -7.98 0.84 -5.91
N LEU A 130 -6.76 1.40 -5.93
CA LEU A 130 -5.96 1.53 -4.71
C LEU A 130 -6.65 2.43 -3.69
N LEU A 131 -7.12 3.61 -4.13
CA LEU A 131 -7.81 4.55 -3.25
C LEU A 131 -9.12 3.94 -2.73
N ARG A 132 -9.87 3.23 -3.57
CA ARG A 132 -11.07 2.49 -3.15
C ARG A 132 -10.72 1.42 -2.11
N LEU A 133 -9.64 0.65 -2.32
CA LEU A 133 -9.16 -0.39 -1.39
C LEU A 133 -8.80 0.17 -0.02
N LEU A 134 -8.01 1.24 0.02
CA LEU A 134 -7.63 1.93 1.27
C LEU A 134 -8.85 2.53 1.98
N ALA A 135 -9.84 3.02 1.21
CA ALA A 135 -11.06 3.59 1.77
C ALA A 135 -12.05 2.55 2.33
N ILE A 136 -11.84 1.25 2.08
CA ILE A 136 -12.62 0.19 2.72
C ILE A 136 -12.37 0.23 4.24
N GLY A 137 -11.11 0.40 4.65
CA GLY A 137 -10.72 0.58 6.05
C GLY A 137 -10.21 -0.69 6.75
N TYR A 138 -9.46 -1.53 6.03
CA TYR A 138 -8.67 -2.58 6.69
C TYR A 138 -7.50 -1.94 7.46
N ASP A 139 -7.23 -2.40 8.68
CA ASP A 139 -6.02 -1.96 9.40
C ASP A 139 -4.75 -2.49 8.73
N GLU A 140 -4.78 -3.76 8.35
CA GLU A 140 -3.71 -4.46 7.62
C GLU A 140 -4.24 -5.00 6.29
N LEU A 141 -3.47 -4.78 5.22
CA LEU A 141 -3.78 -5.23 3.86
C LEU A 141 -2.89 -6.40 3.42
N CYS A 142 -2.12 -6.99 4.34
CA CYS A 142 -1.19 -8.07 4.04
C CYS A 142 -1.78 -9.49 4.19
N TRP A 143 -3.03 -9.62 4.65
CA TRP A 143 -3.70 -10.92 4.89
C TRP A 143 -4.74 -11.24 3.80
N PRO A 144 -4.39 -12.03 2.77
CA PRO A 144 -5.32 -12.36 1.68
C PRO A 144 -6.59 -13.09 2.15
N GLU A 145 -6.51 -13.86 3.22
CA GLU A 145 -7.63 -14.57 3.84
C GLU A 145 -8.73 -13.62 4.35
N GLN A 146 -8.36 -12.40 4.76
CA GLN A 146 -9.30 -11.39 5.25
C GLN A 146 -10.05 -10.67 4.11
N PHE A 147 -9.62 -10.83 2.85
CA PHE A 147 -10.20 -10.06 1.74
C PHE A 147 -11.65 -10.44 1.42
N GLN A 148 -12.10 -11.62 1.86
CA GLN A 148 -13.49 -12.08 1.73
C GLN A 148 -14.41 -11.54 2.84
N GLN A 149 -13.85 -10.90 3.86
CA GLN A 149 -14.57 -10.33 5.00
C GLN A 149 -14.55 -8.82 4.91
N THR A 150 -15.56 -8.17 5.48
CA THR A 150 -15.55 -6.72 5.69
C THR A 150 -14.61 -6.37 6.85
N PRO A 151 -14.11 -5.12 6.96
CA PRO A 151 -13.31 -4.71 8.11
C PRO A 151 -13.99 -4.92 9.47
N ASP A 152 -15.32 -4.76 9.53
CA ASP A 152 -16.08 -5.00 10.77
C ASP A 152 -16.10 -6.48 11.16
N GLU A 153 -16.22 -7.39 10.19
CA GLU A 153 -16.13 -8.85 10.41
C GLU A 153 -14.71 -9.23 10.88
N VAL A 154 -13.66 -8.71 10.24
CA VAL A 154 -12.26 -8.94 10.65
C VAL A 154 -12.03 -8.44 12.09
N ARG A 155 -12.52 -7.24 12.42
CA ARG A 155 -12.41 -6.70 13.79
C ARG A 155 -13.08 -7.62 14.80
N GLU A 156 -14.31 -8.04 14.54
CA GLU A 156 -15.07 -8.89 15.46
C GLU A 156 -14.39 -10.24 15.72
N GLU A 157 -13.82 -10.85 14.68
CA GLU A 157 -13.19 -12.17 14.76
C GLU A 157 -11.79 -12.15 15.37
N GLU A 158 -10.94 -11.20 14.97
CA GLU A 158 -9.50 -11.21 15.28
C GLU A 158 -9.11 -10.26 16.41
N TYR A 159 -9.87 -9.19 16.62
CA TYR A 159 -9.51 -8.11 17.55
C TYR A 159 -10.47 -8.00 18.74
N GLY A 160 -11.74 -8.41 18.59
CA GLY A 160 -12.75 -8.25 19.64
C GLY A 160 -12.91 -6.79 20.07
N ASP A 161 -12.71 -6.50 21.36
CA ASP A 161 -12.67 -5.14 21.92
C ASP A 161 -11.29 -4.45 21.76
N GLY A 162 -10.37 -5.07 21.01
CA GLY A 162 -9.01 -4.58 20.77
C GLY A 162 -8.95 -3.33 19.89
N ASP A 163 -7.75 -2.74 19.83
CA ASP A 163 -7.47 -1.53 19.07
C ASP A 163 -7.47 -1.83 17.57
N TYR A 164 -8.61 -1.63 16.92
CA TYR A 164 -8.77 -1.67 15.45
C TYR A 164 -9.28 -0.31 14.99
N PRO A 165 -8.54 0.43 14.13
CA PRO A 165 -8.97 1.74 13.70
C PRO A 165 -10.31 1.67 12.95
N PRO A 166 -11.22 2.64 13.15
CA PRO A 166 -12.44 2.70 12.36
C PRO A 166 -12.11 2.96 10.88
N PRO A 167 -13.04 2.77 9.93
CA PRO A 167 -12.82 3.15 8.55
C PRO A 167 -12.40 4.63 8.40
N PRO A 168 -11.49 4.98 7.48
CA PRO A 168 -10.92 6.32 7.37
C PRO A 168 -11.93 7.31 6.79
N ARG A 169 -12.74 7.93 7.64
CA ARG A 169 -13.91 8.76 7.25
C ARG A 169 -13.56 9.88 6.29
N LEU A 170 -12.48 10.60 6.55
CA LEU A 170 -12.00 11.68 5.69
C LEU A 170 -11.67 11.15 4.28
N PHE A 171 -10.86 10.10 4.23
CA PHE A 171 -10.39 9.51 2.98
C PHE A 171 -11.53 8.89 2.19
N ARG A 172 -12.44 8.19 2.87
CA ARG A 172 -13.68 7.65 2.32
C ARG A 172 -14.56 8.73 1.70
N ALA A 173 -14.80 9.83 2.41
CA ALA A 173 -15.56 10.96 1.87
C ALA A 173 -14.91 11.56 0.63
N HIS A 174 -13.57 11.63 0.58
CA HIS A 174 -12.87 12.08 -0.62
C HIS A 174 -13.11 11.14 -1.81
N VAL A 175 -12.94 9.83 -1.62
CA VAL A 175 -13.15 8.83 -2.68
C VAL A 175 -14.60 8.86 -3.21
N GLU A 176 -15.60 8.91 -2.32
CA GLU A 176 -17.01 8.89 -2.72
C GLU A 176 -17.47 10.24 -3.31
N GLN A 177 -17.17 11.35 -2.64
CA GLN A 177 -17.76 12.66 -2.96
C GLN A 177 -16.91 13.49 -3.91
N THR A 178 -15.58 13.37 -3.84
CA THR A 178 -14.67 14.15 -4.70
C THR A 178 -14.33 13.40 -5.97
N LEU A 179 -14.03 12.11 -5.87
CA LEU A 179 -13.67 11.28 -7.02
C LEU A 179 -14.88 10.59 -7.68
N GLY A 180 -16.02 10.56 -7.00
CA GLY A 180 -17.24 9.94 -7.53
C GLY A 180 -17.15 8.41 -7.63
N LEU A 181 -16.26 7.78 -6.86
CA LEU A 181 -16.02 6.34 -6.90
C LEU A 181 -16.83 5.61 -5.83
N SER A 182 -17.33 4.41 -6.15
CA SER A 182 -17.98 3.56 -5.16
C SER A 182 -16.94 2.76 -4.36
N ILE A 183 -17.12 2.66 -3.05
CA ILE A 183 -16.25 1.83 -2.20
C ILE A 183 -16.98 0.51 -1.93
N PRO A 184 -16.43 -0.64 -2.36
CA PRO A 184 -17.04 -1.93 -2.06
C PRO A 184 -16.90 -2.28 -0.57
N ALA A 185 -17.64 -3.28 -0.12
CA ALA A 185 -17.58 -3.73 1.27
C ALA A 185 -16.31 -4.54 1.58
N ARG A 186 -15.72 -5.18 0.55
CA ARG A 186 -14.65 -6.17 0.69
C ARG A 186 -13.50 -5.92 -0.27
N ALA A 187 -12.29 -6.20 0.15
CA ALA A 187 -11.10 -6.12 -0.70
C ALA A 187 -11.19 -7.08 -1.90
N ALA A 188 -11.83 -8.25 -1.75
CA ALA A 188 -12.00 -9.22 -2.85
C ALA A 188 -12.81 -8.68 -4.05
N ASP A 189 -13.62 -7.62 -3.86
CA ASP A 189 -14.34 -6.95 -4.94
C ASP A 189 -13.43 -6.05 -5.79
N ILE A 190 -12.17 -5.83 -5.35
CA ILE A 190 -11.13 -5.07 -6.04
C ILE A 190 -9.96 -5.98 -6.42
N VAL A 191 -9.45 -6.74 -5.45
CA VAL A 191 -8.33 -7.66 -5.61
C VAL A 191 -8.88 -9.05 -5.93
N SER A 192 -8.97 -9.37 -7.21
CA SER A 192 -9.61 -10.61 -7.67
C SER A 192 -8.78 -11.87 -7.42
N THR A 193 -7.46 -11.72 -7.28
CA THR A 193 -6.53 -12.85 -7.15
C THR A 193 -5.34 -12.42 -6.31
N THR A 194 -4.97 -13.26 -5.36
CA THR A 194 -3.75 -13.14 -4.56
C THR A 194 -2.88 -14.37 -4.82
N VAL A 195 -1.57 -14.21 -4.67
CA VAL A 195 -0.58 -15.24 -4.99
C VAL A 195 0.41 -15.34 -3.84
N SER A 196 0.87 -16.55 -3.53
CA SER A 196 1.91 -16.75 -2.53
C SER A 196 3.31 -16.65 -3.16
N MET A 197 4.27 -16.06 -2.45
CA MET A 197 5.67 -16.07 -2.85
C MET A 197 6.29 -17.47 -2.86
N ASP A 198 5.66 -18.42 -2.15
CA ASP A 198 6.04 -19.83 -2.07
C ASP A 198 5.44 -20.68 -3.19
N ASP A 199 4.55 -20.11 -4.02
CA ASP A 199 3.99 -20.81 -5.17
C ASP A 199 5.12 -21.19 -6.15
N ARG A 200 4.98 -22.33 -6.82
CA ARG A 200 5.99 -22.82 -7.77
C ARG A 200 5.94 -22.08 -9.10
N GLU A 201 4.76 -21.61 -9.47
CA GLU A 201 4.45 -20.90 -10.70
C GLU A 201 3.26 -19.99 -10.47
N SER A 202 3.16 -18.91 -11.25
CA SER A 202 2.06 -17.96 -11.15
C SER A 202 1.83 -17.26 -12.49
N ASP A 203 0.58 -16.90 -12.76
CA ASP A 203 0.22 -16.01 -13.87
C ASP A 203 0.32 -14.51 -13.50
N ASP A 204 0.65 -14.20 -12.24
CA ASP A 204 0.81 -12.81 -11.80
C ASP A 204 2.08 -12.19 -12.42
N PRO A 205 1.96 -11.08 -13.14
CA PRO A 205 3.10 -10.51 -13.86
C PRO A 205 4.14 -9.90 -12.93
N PHE A 206 3.74 -9.38 -11.77
CA PHE A 206 4.69 -8.83 -10.79
C PHE A 206 5.46 -9.94 -10.10
N TRP A 207 4.78 -11.02 -9.72
CA TRP A 207 5.42 -12.22 -9.17
C TRP A 207 6.50 -12.74 -10.11
N ASN A 208 6.15 -12.94 -11.39
CA ASN A 208 7.08 -13.43 -12.42
C ASN A 208 8.26 -12.48 -12.62
N TRP A 209 7.99 -11.18 -12.73
CA TRP A 209 9.03 -10.17 -12.87
C TRP A 209 9.99 -10.17 -11.69
N LEU A 210 9.47 -10.23 -10.46
CA LEU A 210 10.30 -10.18 -9.26
C LEU A 210 11.20 -11.41 -9.14
N LYS A 211 10.67 -12.61 -9.41
CA LYS A 211 11.46 -13.85 -9.45
C LYS A 211 12.57 -13.77 -10.50
N GLN A 212 12.23 -13.31 -11.71
CA GLN A 212 13.19 -13.16 -12.80
C GLN A 212 14.35 -12.22 -12.44
N VAL A 213 14.08 -11.04 -11.88
CA VAL A 213 15.15 -10.07 -11.53
C VAL A 213 16.00 -10.53 -10.35
N ARG A 214 15.45 -11.38 -9.48
CA ARG A 214 16.17 -12.03 -8.37
C ARG A 214 16.96 -13.26 -8.80
N GLY A 215 16.70 -13.79 -10.00
CA GLY A 215 17.32 -15.02 -10.51
C GLY A 215 16.78 -16.28 -9.83
N GLU A 216 15.52 -16.26 -9.41
CA GLU A 216 14.77 -17.39 -8.82
C GLU A 216 14.00 -18.19 -9.87
#